data_AF-A0A7X3VGP5-F1
#
_entry.id   AF-A0A7X3VGP5-F1
#
_cell.length_a   1.000
_cell.length_b   1.000
_cell.length_c   1.000
_cell.angle_alpha   90.00
_cell.angle_beta   90.00
_cell.angle_gamma   90.00
#
_symmetry.space_group_name_H-M   'P 1'
#
loop_
_entity.id
_entity.type
_entity.pdbx_description
1 polymer ?
#
loop_
_entity_poly.entity_id
_entity_poly.type
_entity_poly.pdbx_seq_one_letter_code
_entity_poly.pdbx_strand_id
1 'polypeptide(L)'
;MPLRNYRKLVLAAFLTGWTVSWAQTPAQWKAHDMERPRPPKVTPSLALPVPPPSDAQVLFDGSGLSKWRSPNGAPAKWVLRDGYMESVKGGGYLYTADSFGDVQLHIEWATPTPPEGRGQGRGNSGVFLMGLYEVQVLDSYDNHTYADGQAAAVYGQHPPLVNASRPPGEWQSYDIVFRRPRFSRDGALLKAARMTVLHNGVLVHDNVEIWGGTSWLQYDPYKSHPDRLPLSLQDHGNPVRYRNIWVRELPEWTSAGPVDKQAEPVVSLAPSVLERYVGRYQDATGRNIIIARDGASMRASILGRPNLDVLVHSTEEFSLRWTAGRLVFDPVAYTHVRA
;
A
#
# COMPACT_ATOMS: atom_id res chain seq x y z
N MET A 1 48.60 -11.40 30.21
CA MET A 1 47.50 -12.31 29.81
C MET A 1 47.25 -13.29 30.95
N PRO A 2 45.99 -13.56 31.31
CA PRO A 2 45.52 -14.90 31.00
C PRO A 2 44.12 -14.94 30.37
N LEU A 3 43.91 -16.09 29.74
CA LEU A 3 42.87 -16.47 28.79
C LEU A 3 41.45 -16.40 29.35
N ARG A 4 40.53 -16.02 28.45
CA ARG A 4 39.06 -16.06 28.62
C ARG A 4 38.60 -17.47 29.00
N ASN A 5 37.86 -17.56 30.10
CA ASN A 5 37.03 -18.70 30.42
C ASN A 5 35.83 -18.76 29.47
N TYR A 6 35.90 -19.62 28.44
CA TYR A 6 34.69 -20.07 27.75
C TYR A 6 34.14 -21.31 28.46
N ARG A 7 32.92 -21.22 29.00
CA ARG A 7 32.19 -22.40 29.50
C ARG A 7 31.81 -23.26 28.31
N LYS A 8 32.34 -24.49 28.25
CA LYS A 8 31.93 -25.52 27.29
C LYS A 8 30.47 -25.91 27.56
N LEU A 9 29.60 -25.73 26.58
CA LEU A 9 28.24 -26.28 26.60
C LEU A 9 28.33 -27.73 26.08
N VAL A 10 28.03 -28.71 26.93
CA VAL A 10 27.84 -30.11 26.50
C VAL A 10 26.36 -30.28 26.21
N LEU A 11 26.00 -30.47 24.93
CA LEU A 11 24.64 -30.75 24.52
C LEU A 11 24.39 -32.27 24.69
N ALA A 12 23.61 -32.66 25.68
CA ALA A 12 23.09 -34.03 25.79
C ALA A 12 21.91 -34.17 24.82
N ALA A 13 22.08 -34.97 23.78
CA ALA A 13 21.03 -35.27 22.81
C ALA A 13 20.09 -36.35 23.39
N PHE A 14 18.88 -35.95 23.78
CA PHE A 14 17.76 -36.89 23.89
C PHE A 14 17.02 -36.92 22.56
N LEU A 15 17.16 -38.04 21.84
CA LEU A 15 16.40 -38.38 20.65
C LEU A 15 14.98 -38.81 21.07
N THR A 16 14.02 -37.89 21.03
CA THR A 16 12.60 -38.22 21.02
C THR A 16 11.83 -37.28 20.11
N GLY A 17 11.19 -37.85 19.09
CA GLY A 17 10.14 -37.20 18.29
C GLY A 17 10.64 -36.38 17.11
N TRP A 18 10.52 -36.92 15.90
CA TRP A 18 10.61 -36.15 14.67
C TRP A 18 9.40 -35.21 14.57
N THR A 19 9.44 -34.06 15.23
CA THR A 19 8.79 -32.87 14.68
C THR A 19 9.87 -32.17 13.89
N VAL A 20 9.85 -32.34 12.56
CA VAL A 20 10.57 -31.41 11.70
C VAL A 20 9.80 -30.10 11.77
N SER A 21 10.04 -29.33 12.84
CA SER A 21 9.71 -27.92 12.86
C SER A 21 10.64 -27.27 11.86
N TRP A 22 10.16 -27.15 10.62
CA TRP A 22 10.79 -26.23 9.69
C TRP A 22 10.61 -24.85 10.30
N ALA A 23 11.66 -24.33 10.93
CA ALA A 23 11.82 -22.93 11.30
C ALA A 23 11.95 -22.08 10.02
N GLN A 24 10.97 -22.20 9.14
CA GLN A 24 10.88 -21.50 7.88
C GLN A 24 10.09 -20.23 8.12
N THR A 25 10.62 -19.10 7.63
CA THR A 25 9.83 -17.87 7.53
C THR A 25 8.60 -18.15 6.65
N PRO A 26 7.56 -17.30 6.65
CA PRO A 26 6.46 -17.44 5.69
C PRO A 26 6.92 -17.49 4.22
N ALA A 27 8.14 -17.00 3.92
CA ALA A 27 8.79 -17.11 2.61
C ALA A 27 9.22 -18.54 2.24
N GLN A 28 9.22 -19.48 3.19
CA GLN A 28 9.88 -20.81 3.10
C GLN A 28 11.42 -20.77 2.96
N TRP A 29 12.00 -19.57 2.84
CA TRP A 29 13.44 -19.30 2.89
C TRP A 29 13.87 -18.93 4.32
N LYS A 30 15.14 -19.15 4.65
CA LYS A 30 15.73 -18.53 5.84
C LYS A 30 15.82 -17.02 5.60
N ALA A 31 15.67 -16.22 6.66
CA ALA A 31 15.94 -14.79 6.56
C ALA A 31 17.40 -14.60 6.10
N HIS A 32 17.60 -13.77 5.08
CA HIS A 32 18.92 -13.41 4.53
C HIS A 32 19.67 -14.60 3.91
N ASP A 33 18.93 -15.60 3.42
CA ASP A 33 19.51 -16.74 2.71
C ASP A 33 20.20 -16.29 1.41
N MET A 34 21.51 -16.49 1.33
CA MET A 34 22.32 -16.14 0.16
C MET A 34 22.03 -17.02 -1.06
N GLU A 35 21.42 -18.20 -0.86
CA GLU A 35 21.01 -19.10 -1.94
C GLU A 35 19.62 -18.75 -2.50
N ARG A 36 18.90 -17.80 -1.88
CA ARG A 36 17.61 -17.33 -2.40
C ARG A 36 17.84 -16.70 -3.78
N PRO A 37 17.05 -17.09 -4.82
CA PRO A 37 17.22 -16.58 -6.17
C PRO A 37 17.23 -15.05 -6.20
N ARG A 38 18.26 -14.50 -6.85
CA ARG A 38 18.42 -13.06 -6.97
C ARG A 38 17.47 -12.50 -8.02
N PRO A 39 16.82 -11.36 -7.75
CA PRO A 39 16.00 -10.70 -8.75
C PRO A 39 16.81 -10.32 -9.99
N PRO A 40 16.27 -10.57 -11.21
CA PRO A 40 16.94 -10.23 -12.44
C PRO A 40 17.09 -8.71 -12.58
N LYS A 41 18.13 -8.26 -13.27
CA LYS A 41 18.38 -6.83 -13.50
C LYS A 41 17.50 -6.31 -14.64
N VAL A 42 16.99 -5.09 -14.47
CA VAL A 42 16.27 -4.35 -15.51
C VAL A 42 16.80 -2.92 -15.55
N THR A 43 16.95 -2.36 -16.74
CA THR A 43 17.31 -0.96 -16.93
C THR A 43 16.05 -0.07 -16.82
N PRO A 44 15.96 0.84 -15.83
CA PRO A 44 14.81 1.73 -15.72
C PRO A 44 14.89 2.92 -16.68
N SER A 45 13.76 3.52 -17.01
CA SER A 45 13.67 4.66 -17.95
C SER A 45 13.09 5.95 -17.37
N LEU A 46 12.59 5.95 -16.12
CA LEU A 46 11.93 7.11 -15.52
C LEU A 46 12.87 8.32 -15.38
N ALA A 47 12.54 9.46 -15.98
CA ALA A 47 13.28 10.69 -15.75
C ALA A 47 12.99 11.27 -14.35
N LEU A 48 14.02 11.80 -13.68
CA LEU A 48 13.93 12.44 -12.36
C LEU A 48 14.39 13.91 -12.45
N PRO A 49 13.83 14.81 -11.62
CA PRO A 49 12.92 14.52 -10.51
C PRO A 49 11.44 14.37 -10.90
N VAL A 50 10.65 13.66 -10.09
CA VAL A 50 9.19 13.59 -10.25
C VAL A 50 8.52 14.65 -9.38
N PRO A 51 7.87 15.67 -9.95
CA PRO A 51 7.28 16.75 -9.15
C PRO A 51 6.16 16.22 -8.22
N PRO A 52 6.00 16.79 -7.01
CA PRO A 52 4.90 16.45 -6.13
C PRO A 52 3.55 16.82 -6.78
N PRO A 53 2.50 15.99 -6.60
CA PRO A 53 1.14 16.40 -6.96
C PRO A 53 0.65 17.49 -6.00
N SER A 54 -0.36 18.25 -6.43
CA SER A 54 -0.84 19.46 -5.71
C SER A 54 -1.41 19.19 -4.31
N ASP A 55 -1.83 17.96 -4.03
CA ASP A 55 -2.38 17.54 -2.74
C ASP A 55 -1.33 16.85 -1.84
N ALA A 56 -0.09 16.72 -2.28
CA ALA A 56 0.96 16.13 -1.48
C ALA A 56 1.50 17.10 -0.43
N GLN A 57 1.74 16.56 0.76
CA GLN A 57 2.57 17.20 1.76
C GLN A 57 4.04 16.99 1.39
N VAL A 58 4.74 18.08 1.13
CA VAL A 58 6.20 18.05 0.92
C VAL A 58 6.91 17.87 2.26
N LEU A 59 7.66 16.79 2.40
CA LEU A 59 8.48 16.47 3.56
C LEU A 59 9.91 16.99 3.40
N PHE A 60 10.39 17.13 2.16
CA PHE A 60 11.69 17.74 1.87
C PHE A 60 11.79 18.21 0.42
N ASP A 61 12.09 19.49 0.23
CA ASP A 61 12.28 20.18 -1.06
C ASP A 61 13.71 20.69 -1.27
N GLY A 62 14.64 20.42 -0.34
CA GLY A 62 16.00 20.94 -0.37
C GLY A 62 16.22 22.23 0.44
N SER A 63 15.17 22.84 0.99
CA SER A 63 15.30 24.11 1.73
C SER A 63 15.63 23.94 3.22
N GLY A 64 15.31 22.79 3.83
CA GLY A 64 15.55 22.58 5.25
C GLY A 64 15.03 21.26 5.81
N LEU A 65 15.42 20.96 7.05
CA LEU A 65 15.07 19.74 7.77
C LEU A 65 13.97 19.97 8.82
N SER A 66 13.17 21.03 8.69
CA SER A 66 12.16 21.42 9.68
C SER A 66 11.03 20.40 9.86
N LYS A 67 10.82 19.51 8.87
CA LYS A 67 9.89 18.37 8.93
C LYS A 67 10.49 17.10 9.53
N TRP A 68 11.76 17.13 9.92
CA TRP A 68 12.52 15.98 10.40
C TRP A 68 13.10 16.22 11.79
N ARG A 69 13.20 15.16 12.58
CA ARG A 69 13.75 15.17 13.94
C ARG A 69 14.68 13.97 14.12
N SER A 70 15.63 14.09 15.04
CA SER A 70 16.37 12.94 15.55
C SER A 70 15.45 12.05 16.42
N PRO A 71 15.89 10.83 16.79
CA PRO A 71 15.04 9.88 17.52
C PRO A 71 14.58 10.38 18.90
N ASN A 72 15.33 11.31 19.51
CA ASN A 72 15.00 11.96 20.78
C ASN A 72 14.24 13.30 20.62
N GLY A 73 13.75 13.61 19.41
CA GLY A 73 12.99 14.83 19.12
C GLY A 73 13.82 16.11 18.93
N ALA A 74 15.15 16.03 19.02
CA ALA A 74 16.03 17.16 18.73
C ALA A 74 16.11 17.45 17.21
N PRO A 75 16.70 18.60 16.80
CA PRO A 75 16.93 18.87 15.38
C PRO A 75 17.72 17.77 14.68
N ALA A 76 17.39 17.52 13.42
CA ALA A 76 18.10 16.58 12.56
C ALA A 76 19.59 16.96 12.44
N LYS A 77 20.47 15.96 12.50
CA LYS A 77 21.94 16.13 12.42
C LYS A 77 22.53 15.84 11.03
N TRP A 78 21.67 15.48 10.09
CA TRP A 78 22.08 15.19 8.71
C TRP A 78 22.49 16.49 8.01
N VAL A 79 23.39 16.38 7.03
CA VAL A 79 23.89 17.56 6.30
C VAL A 79 22.88 17.97 5.25
N LEU A 80 22.63 19.27 5.13
CA LEU A 80 21.90 19.86 4.01
C LEU A 80 22.90 20.47 3.03
N ARG A 81 22.89 20.02 1.77
CA ARG A 81 23.81 20.49 0.74
C ARG A 81 23.20 20.33 -0.65
N ASP A 82 23.39 21.32 -1.52
CA ASP A 82 23.05 21.25 -2.95
C ASP A 82 21.63 20.70 -3.24
N GLY A 83 20.65 21.08 -2.40
CA GLY A 83 19.25 20.67 -2.51
C GLY A 83 18.94 19.25 -2.02
N TYR A 84 19.89 18.54 -1.41
CA TYR A 84 19.70 17.22 -0.80
C TYR A 84 20.04 17.23 0.70
N MET A 85 19.46 16.26 1.42
CA MET A 85 19.93 15.89 2.76
C MET A 85 20.83 14.65 2.66
N GLU A 86 21.85 14.55 3.49
CA GLU A 86 22.82 13.45 3.48
C GLU A 86 23.01 12.85 4.86
N SER A 87 22.94 11.52 4.92
CA SER A 87 23.17 10.78 6.14
C SER A 87 24.59 10.98 6.64
N VAL A 88 24.73 11.24 7.94
CA VAL A 88 26.02 11.43 8.59
C VAL A 88 26.22 10.27 9.54
N LYS A 89 27.34 9.54 9.40
CA LYS A 89 27.68 8.44 10.29
C LYS A 89 27.64 8.86 11.76
N GLY A 90 26.75 8.24 12.53
CA GLY A 90 26.55 8.56 13.96
C GLY A 90 25.59 9.73 14.19
N GLY A 91 24.99 10.27 13.15
CA GLY A 91 23.92 11.27 13.20
C GLY A 91 22.60 10.69 13.68
N GLY A 92 22.41 9.37 13.51
CA GLY A 92 21.22 8.64 13.89
C GLY A 92 20.10 8.73 12.85
N TYR A 93 19.03 7.97 13.07
CA TYR A 93 17.85 7.95 12.21
C TYR A 93 17.18 9.33 12.20
N LEU A 94 16.53 9.66 11.07
CA LEU A 94 15.59 10.77 11.01
C LEU A 94 14.17 10.24 11.10
N TYR A 95 13.32 10.96 11.81
CA TYR A 95 11.88 10.72 11.88
C TYR A 95 11.13 11.95 11.39
N THR A 96 10.03 11.76 10.67
CA THR A 96 9.13 12.88 10.37
C THR A 96 8.55 13.45 11.66
N ALA A 97 8.34 14.77 11.69
CA ALA A 97 7.66 15.42 12.81
C ALA A 97 6.17 15.03 12.87
N ASP A 98 5.56 14.83 11.71
CA ASP A 98 4.19 14.34 11.56
C ASP A 98 4.16 12.80 11.55
N SER A 99 3.01 12.23 11.93
CA SER A 99 2.77 10.78 11.95
C SER A 99 1.75 10.38 10.89
N PHE A 100 1.98 9.25 10.24
CA PHE A 100 1.21 8.79 9.08
C PHE A 100 0.69 7.36 9.27
N GLY A 101 -0.37 7.02 8.54
CA GLY A 101 -0.97 5.69 8.51
C GLY A 101 -0.93 5.10 7.09
N ASP A 102 -2.06 5.14 6.39
CA ASP A 102 -2.10 4.75 4.97
C ASP A 102 -1.56 5.91 4.11
N VAL A 103 -0.57 5.64 3.26
CA VAL A 103 0.09 6.70 2.48
C VAL A 103 0.49 6.26 1.08
N GLN A 104 0.57 7.24 0.17
CA GLN A 104 1.48 7.21 -0.97
C GLN A 104 2.68 8.09 -0.64
N LEU A 105 3.89 7.54 -0.73
CA LEU A 105 5.15 8.22 -0.48
C LEU A 105 5.99 8.22 -1.75
N HIS A 106 6.57 9.36 -2.10
CA HIS A 106 7.65 9.46 -3.06
C HIS A 106 8.92 9.93 -2.36
N ILE A 107 10.05 9.34 -2.76
CA ILE A 107 11.36 9.68 -2.23
C ILE A 107 12.43 9.41 -3.28
N GLU A 108 13.29 10.40 -3.52
CA GLU A 108 14.49 10.21 -4.33
C GLU A 108 15.71 10.04 -3.44
N TRP A 109 16.57 9.09 -3.80
CA TRP A 109 17.77 8.75 -3.05
C TRP A 109 18.95 8.48 -3.99
N ALA A 110 20.16 8.72 -3.50
CA ALA A 110 21.39 8.40 -4.23
C ALA A 110 22.42 7.82 -3.29
N THR A 111 23.01 6.69 -3.67
CA THR A 111 24.11 6.08 -2.93
C THR A 111 25.41 6.86 -3.14
N PRO A 112 26.40 6.72 -2.24
CA PRO A 112 27.67 7.41 -2.34
C PRO A 112 28.42 7.08 -3.62
N THR A 113 29.14 8.08 -4.15
CA THR A 113 30.12 7.90 -5.23
C THR A 113 31.44 8.58 -4.83
N PRO A 114 32.60 7.89 -4.89
CA PRO A 114 32.76 6.49 -5.29
C PRO A 114 32.09 5.51 -4.29
N PRO A 115 31.68 4.32 -4.75
CA PRO A 115 31.10 3.32 -3.86
C PRO A 115 32.16 2.72 -2.92
N GLU A 116 31.81 2.54 -1.65
CA GLU A 116 32.66 1.90 -0.64
C GLU A 116 31.95 0.73 0.05
N GLY A 117 32.67 -0.35 0.34
CA GLY A 117 32.14 -1.54 1.01
C GLY A 117 31.59 -2.60 0.04
N ARG A 118 30.90 -3.60 0.61
CA ARG A 118 30.25 -4.71 -0.12
C ARG A 118 29.04 -5.22 0.64
N GLY A 119 28.12 -5.88 -0.05
CA GLY A 119 26.88 -6.38 0.54
C GLY A 119 26.10 -5.27 1.24
N GLN A 120 25.64 -5.54 2.46
CA GLN A 120 24.94 -4.57 3.33
C GLN A 120 25.83 -3.41 3.84
N GLY A 121 27.14 -3.42 3.59
CA GLY A 121 28.03 -2.33 4.00
C GLY A 121 28.17 -1.23 2.94
N ARG A 122 27.51 -1.36 1.78
CA ARG A 122 27.71 -0.50 0.61
C ARG A 122 26.48 0.36 0.34
N GLY A 123 26.53 1.61 0.77
CA GLY A 123 25.46 2.58 0.54
C GLY A 123 24.14 2.21 1.24
N ASN A 124 24.21 1.65 2.45
CA ASN A 124 23.05 1.17 3.18
C ASN A 124 22.33 2.29 3.94
N SER A 125 21.00 2.27 3.86
CA SER A 125 20.05 3.09 4.58
C SER A 125 18.69 2.39 4.44
N GLY A 126 17.58 3.04 4.76
CA GLY A 126 16.26 2.41 4.63
C GLY A 126 15.16 3.43 4.81
N VAL A 127 14.04 3.21 4.13
CA VAL A 127 12.82 4.00 4.25
C VAL A 127 11.81 3.19 5.05
N PHE A 128 11.54 3.62 6.28
CA PHE A 128 10.67 2.92 7.20
C PHE A 128 9.31 3.58 7.25
N LEU A 129 8.29 2.85 6.80
CA LEU A 129 6.91 3.26 6.93
C LEU A 129 6.48 3.00 8.37
N MET A 130 5.88 4.01 9.01
CA MET A 130 5.53 3.99 10.44
C MET A 130 6.72 3.70 11.37
N GLY A 131 7.96 3.85 10.90
CA GLY A 131 9.18 3.52 11.65
C GLY A 131 9.41 2.01 11.86
N LEU A 132 8.60 1.16 11.23
CA LEU A 132 8.54 -0.29 11.51
C LEU A 132 8.71 -1.17 10.26
N TYR A 133 8.34 -0.68 9.08
CA TYR A 133 8.29 -1.48 7.86
C TYR A 133 9.25 -0.90 6.82
N GLU A 134 10.40 -1.53 6.65
CA GLU A 134 11.51 -1.04 5.84
C GLU A 134 11.37 -1.43 4.35
N VAL A 135 11.41 -0.42 3.49
CA VAL A 135 11.85 -0.57 2.10
C VAL A 135 13.35 -0.27 2.06
N GLN A 136 14.12 -1.28 1.71
CA GLN A 136 15.56 -1.23 1.82
C GLN A 136 16.19 -0.24 0.84
N VAL A 137 17.15 0.57 1.31
CA VAL A 137 17.97 1.44 0.47
C VAL A 137 19.40 0.92 0.48
N LEU A 138 19.88 0.49 -0.68
CA LEU A 138 21.22 -0.08 -0.80
C LEU A 138 21.79 0.21 -2.18
N ASP A 139 23.11 0.37 -2.27
CA ASP A 139 23.77 0.28 -3.57
C ASP A 139 23.73 -1.17 -4.05
N SER A 140 22.75 -1.49 -4.89
CA SER A 140 22.55 -2.82 -5.47
C SER A 140 22.98 -2.89 -6.94
N TYR A 141 23.71 -1.88 -7.43
CA TYR A 141 24.31 -1.88 -8.76
C TYR A 141 25.64 -2.66 -8.71
N ASP A 142 25.63 -3.88 -9.28
CA ASP A 142 26.77 -4.81 -9.26
C ASP A 142 27.32 -5.10 -7.86
N ASN A 143 26.44 -5.12 -6.85
CA ASN A 143 26.75 -5.47 -5.48
C ASN A 143 26.06 -6.78 -5.09
N HIS A 144 26.79 -7.73 -4.50
CA HIS A 144 26.23 -9.01 -4.08
C HIS A 144 25.81 -8.96 -2.61
N THR A 145 24.55 -9.30 -2.33
CA THR A 145 23.95 -9.40 -1.00
C THR A 145 22.78 -10.40 -1.05
N TYR A 146 22.19 -10.72 0.09
CA TYR A 146 21.00 -11.57 0.17
C TYR A 146 19.79 -10.91 -0.51
N ALA A 147 18.98 -11.70 -1.21
CA ALA A 147 17.91 -11.20 -2.09
C ALA A 147 16.84 -10.37 -1.36
N ASP A 148 16.52 -10.73 -0.13
CA ASP A 148 15.54 -10.06 0.75
C ASP A 148 16.10 -8.84 1.49
N GLY A 149 17.30 -8.37 1.15
CA GLY A 149 17.86 -7.12 1.67
C GLY A 149 18.65 -6.33 0.66
N GLN A 150 18.44 -6.56 -0.63
CA GLN A 150 18.91 -5.62 -1.66
C GLN A 150 17.96 -4.42 -1.77
N ALA A 151 18.31 -3.43 -2.58
CA ALA A 151 17.48 -2.26 -2.84
C ALA A 151 16.03 -2.65 -3.19
N ALA A 152 15.09 -1.93 -2.60
CA ALA A 152 13.65 -2.07 -2.74
C ALA A 152 13.06 -3.35 -2.14
N ALA A 153 13.84 -4.20 -1.47
CA ALA A 153 13.26 -5.30 -0.70
C ALA A 153 12.37 -4.76 0.43
N VAL A 154 11.26 -5.45 0.70
CA VAL A 154 10.62 -5.36 2.02
C VAL A 154 11.53 -6.16 2.95
N TYR A 155 12.33 -5.45 3.73
CA TYR A 155 13.57 -5.99 4.30
C TYR A 155 13.35 -7.25 5.13
N GLY A 156 14.13 -8.30 4.83
CA GLY A 156 14.07 -9.60 5.50
C GLY A 156 12.85 -10.45 5.16
N GLN A 157 11.94 -9.98 4.30
CA GLN A 157 10.69 -10.66 3.97
C GLN A 157 10.60 -10.95 2.46
N HIS A 158 10.54 -9.89 1.64
CA HIS A 158 10.29 -9.97 0.20
C HIS A 158 11.41 -9.32 -0.62
N PRO A 159 12.17 -10.10 -1.42
CA PRO A 159 12.99 -9.58 -2.50
C PRO A 159 12.11 -8.82 -3.51
N PRO A 160 12.60 -7.74 -4.12
CA PRO A 160 11.87 -7.10 -5.21
C PRO A 160 11.73 -8.06 -6.41
N LEU A 161 10.73 -7.87 -7.26
CA LEU A 161 10.54 -8.66 -8.48
C LEU A 161 11.74 -8.57 -9.43
N VAL A 162 12.37 -7.38 -9.50
CA VAL A 162 13.55 -7.10 -10.32
C VAL A 162 14.49 -6.14 -9.57
N ASN A 163 15.77 -6.15 -9.94
CA ASN A 163 16.71 -5.12 -9.53
C ASN A 163 16.70 -4.00 -10.59
N ALA A 164 16.12 -2.85 -10.24
CA ALA A 164 16.03 -1.65 -11.08
C ALA A 164 17.05 -0.56 -10.68
N SER A 165 18.12 -0.91 -9.96
CA SER A 165 19.12 0.05 -9.50
C SER A 165 19.91 0.69 -10.66
N ARG A 166 20.08 2.01 -10.58
CA ARG A 166 21.09 2.79 -11.30
C ARG A 166 22.47 2.72 -10.63
N PRO A 167 23.55 3.08 -11.35
CA PRO A 167 24.91 3.21 -10.80
C PRO A 167 25.01 4.14 -9.58
N PRO A 168 26.05 3.99 -8.73
CA PRO A 168 26.26 4.83 -7.57
C PRO A 168 26.41 6.31 -7.93
N GLY A 169 25.86 7.19 -7.09
CA GLY A 169 25.85 8.63 -7.33
C GLY A 169 24.68 9.12 -8.18
N GLU A 170 24.06 8.26 -8.99
CA GLU A 170 22.83 8.60 -9.71
C GLU A 170 21.61 8.57 -8.77
N TRP A 171 20.64 9.43 -9.08
CA TRP A 171 19.37 9.48 -8.35
C TRP A 171 18.48 8.31 -8.75
N GLN A 172 17.92 7.69 -7.72
CA GLN A 172 16.93 6.63 -7.77
C GLN A 172 15.63 7.20 -7.19
N SER A 173 14.47 6.64 -7.54
CA SER A 173 13.21 6.94 -6.88
C SER A 173 12.54 5.70 -6.31
N TYR A 174 11.88 5.85 -5.17
CA TYR A 174 10.81 4.97 -4.75
C TYR A 174 9.48 5.71 -4.77
N ASP A 175 8.48 5.06 -5.34
CA ASP A 175 7.07 5.38 -5.15
C ASP A 175 6.43 4.22 -4.38
N ILE A 176 6.02 4.49 -3.15
CA ILE A 176 5.54 3.48 -2.20
C ILE A 176 4.08 3.77 -1.88
N VAL A 177 3.21 2.79 -2.11
CA VAL A 177 1.84 2.78 -1.58
C VAL A 177 1.82 1.83 -0.39
N PHE A 178 1.55 2.37 0.79
CA PHE A 178 1.53 1.64 2.03
C PHE A 178 0.14 1.67 2.67
N ARG A 179 -0.35 0.49 3.04
CA ARG A 179 -1.57 0.30 3.82
C ARG A 179 -1.16 -0.26 5.18
N ARG A 180 -1.39 0.50 6.25
CA ARG A 180 -0.99 0.10 7.62
C ARG A 180 -1.74 -1.14 8.09
N PRO A 181 -1.20 -1.95 9.01
CA PRO A 181 -2.00 -3.00 9.61
C PRO A 181 -3.15 -2.39 10.42
N ARG A 182 -4.21 -3.17 10.63
CA ARG A 182 -5.33 -2.80 11.50
C ARG A 182 -5.37 -3.76 12.67
N PHE A 183 -5.57 -3.21 13.86
CA PHE A 183 -5.73 -3.96 15.09
C PHE A 183 -7.12 -3.71 15.66
N SER A 184 -7.66 -4.72 16.34
CA SER A 184 -8.85 -4.58 17.18
C SER A 184 -8.50 -3.80 18.45
N ARG A 185 -9.52 -3.44 19.23
CA ARG A 185 -9.35 -2.69 20.48
C ARG A 185 -8.52 -3.45 21.52
N ASP A 186 -8.58 -4.77 21.52
CA ASP A 186 -7.79 -5.67 22.36
C ASP A 186 -6.40 -6.00 21.78
N GLY A 187 -6.06 -5.42 20.62
CA GLY A 187 -4.73 -5.51 20.03
C GLY A 187 -4.50 -6.72 19.10
N ALA A 188 -5.54 -7.49 18.80
CA ALA A 188 -5.45 -8.57 17.81
C ALA A 188 -5.35 -8.00 16.39
N LEU A 189 -4.55 -8.63 15.54
CA LEU A 189 -4.42 -8.22 14.14
C LEU A 189 -5.73 -8.52 13.38
N LEU A 190 -6.34 -7.49 12.80
CA LEU A 190 -7.52 -7.59 11.94
C LEU A 190 -7.15 -7.64 10.46
N LYS A 191 -6.14 -6.85 10.06
CA LYS A 191 -5.62 -6.82 8.68
C LYS A 191 -4.12 -6.60 8.72
N ALA A 192 -3.36 -7.42 7.99
CA ALA A 192 -1.94 -7.21 7.80
C ALA A 192 -1.67 -5.95 6.96
N ALA A 193 -0.49 -5.37 7.14
CA ALA A 193 -0.02 -4.27 6.32
C ALA A 193 0.25 -4.76 4.89
N ARG A 194 0.03 -3.89 3.91
CA ARG A 194 0.34 -4.19 2.51
C ARG A 194 1.15 -3.08 1.86
N MET A 195 1.99 -3.46 0.90
CA MET A 195 2.86 -2.51 0.22
C MET A 195 2.95 -2.78 -1.28
N THR A 196 2.83 -1.71 -2.06
CA THR A 196 3.23 -1.66 -3.46
C THR A 196 4.41 -0.73 -3.57
N VAL A 197 5.44 -1.12 -4.31
CA VAL A 197 6.64 -0.30 -4.50
C VAL A 197 7.00 -0.28 -5.98
N LEU A 198 7.26 0.92 -6.49
CA LEU A 198 7.93 1.12 -7.76
C LEU A 198 9.34 1.66 -7.49
N HIS A 199 10.35 1.08 -8.13
CA HIS A 199 11.73 1.56 -8.10
C HIS A 199 12.08 2.09 -9.48
N ASN A 200 12.34 3.40 -9.57
CA ASN A 200 12.58 4.08 -10.85
C ASN A 200 11.45 3.86 -11.88
N GLY A 201 10.20 3.85 -11.40
CA GLY A 201 9.01 3.59 -12.22
C GLY A 201 8.77 2.13 -12.58
N VAL A 202 9.64 1.20 -12.17
CA VAL A 202 9.46 -0.25 -12.38
C VAL A 202 8.76 -0.86 -11.17
N LEU A 203 7.65 -1.57 -11.38
CA LEU A 203 6.94 -2.28 -10.31
C LEU A 203 7.84 -3.39 -9.74
N VAL A 204 8.19 -3.27 -8.45
CA VAL A 204 9.05 -4.22 -7.74
C VAL A 204 8.34 -4.95 -6.61
N HIS A 205 7.23 -4.42 -6.11
CA HIS A 205 6.29 -5.11 -5.23
C HIS A 205 4.86 -4.77 -5.63
N ASP A 206 4.02 -5.78 -5.80
CA ASP A 206 2.59 -5.61 -6.11
C ASP A 206 1.74 -6.02 -4.91
N ASN A 207 1.32 -5.02 -4.12
CA ASN A 207 0.40 -5.18 -2.99
C ASN A 207 0.77 -6.36 -2.07
N VAL A 208 2.07 -6.53 -1.79
CA VAL A 208 2.58 -7.65 -0.99
C VAL A 208 2.14 -7.49 0.46
N GLU A 209 1.80 -8.61 1.10
CA GLU A 209 1.48 -8.64 2.52
C GLU A 209 2.77 -8.66 3.35
N ILE A 210 2.87 -7.78 4.35
CA ILE A 210 3.98 -7.74 5.29
C ILE A 210 3.63 -8.64 6.48
N TRP A 211 4.61 -9.33 7.06
CA TRP A 211 4.37 -10.32 8.12
C TRP A 211 4.52 -9.78 9.55
N GLY A 212 4.83 -8.49 9.67
CA GLY A 212 5.16 -7.82 10.92
C GLY A 212 6.24 -6.77 10.70
N GLY A 213 6.88 -6.33 11.78
CA GLY A 213 8.01 -5.41 11.70
C GLY A 213 9.18 -6.02 10.90
N THR A 214 9.94 -5.19 10.20
CA THR A 214 11.18 -5.62 9.55
C THR A 214 12.33 -5.58 10.54
N SER A 215 13.15 -6.64 10.59
CA SER A 215 14.24 -6.77 11.55
C SER A 215 15.41 -7.57 10.97
N TRP A 216 16.62 -7.31 11.46
CA TRP A 216 17.82 -8.03 11.05
C TRP A 216 17.91 -9.40 11.73
N LEU A 217 17.98 -10.47 10.93
CA LEU A 217 18.09 -11.87 11.36
C LEU A 217 16.99 -12.35 12.32
N GLN A 218 15.86 -11.65 12.39
CA GLN A 218 14.75 -12.00 13.29
C GLN A 218 13.41 -11.82 12.58
N TYR A 219 12.51 -12.76 12.83
CA TYR A 219 11.09 -12.59 12.52
C TYR A 219 10.44 -11.79 13.66
N ASP A 220 9.95 -10.59 13.38
CA ASP A 220 9.22 -9.76 14.35
C ASP A 220 7.73 -9.73 13.99
N PRO A 221 6.89 -10.61 14.59
CA PRO A 221 5.47 -10.62 14.31
C PRO A 221 4.80 -9.32 14.72
N TYR A 222 3.61 -9.06 14.17
CA TYR A 222 2.84 -7.88 14.51
C TYR A 222 2.64 -7.69 16.01
N LYS A 223 2.94 -6.48 16.47
CA LYS A 223 2.57 -5.95 17.78
C LYS A 223 1.64 -4.76 17.54
N SER A 224 0.54 -4.71 18.28
CA SER A 224 -0.39 -3.57 18.20
C SER A 224 0.37 -2.28 18.50
N HIS A 225 0.11 -1.26 17.67
CA HIS A 225 0.75 0.04 17.75
C HIS A 225 -0.28 1.12 17.38
N PRO A 226 0.00 2.41 17.69
CA PRO A 226 -0.89 3.50 17.28
C PRO A 226 -1.18 3.48 15.77
N ASP A 227 -2.38 3.94 15.41
CA ASP A 227 -2.84 4.02 14.03
C ASP A 227 -1.97 4.91 13.14
N ARG A 228 -1.21 5.83 13.73
CA ARG A 228 -0.30 6.71 13.00
C ARG A 228 1.03 6.74 13.74
N LEU A 229 2.12 6.57 12.99
CA LEU A 229 3.49 6.68 13.47
C LEU A 229 4.35 7.43 12.44
N PRO A 230 5.47 8.05 12.84
CA PRO A 230 6.35 8.76 11.91
C PRO A 230 6.90 7.84 10.81
N LEU A 231 7.24 8.42 9.66
CA LEU A 231 8.17 7.79 8.73
C LEU A 231 9.59 7.96 9.26
N SER A 232 10.52 7.05 8.95
CA SER A 232 11.93 7.25 9.27
C SER A 232 12.91 6.86 8.17
N LEU A 233 14.06 7.52 8.20
CA LEU A 233 15.21 7.24 7.34
C LEU A 233 16.38 6.76 8.20
N GLN A 234 16.99 5.65 7.82
CA GLN A 234 18.06 5.02 8.59
C GLN A 234 19.42 5.69 8.34
N ASP A 235 20.15 5.96 9.43
CA ASP A 235 21.61 6.13 9.39
C ASP A 235 22.26 4.77 9.66
N HIS A 236 22.86 4.18 8.62
CA HIS A 236 23.66 2.95 8.72
C HIS A 236 25.18 3.24 8.59
N GLY A 237 25.58 4.50 8.76
CA GLY A 237 26.96 4.95 8.62
C GLY A 237 27.46 5.11 7.19
N ASN A 238 26.58 4.98 6.18
CA ASN A 238 26.88 5.29 4.79
C ASN A 238 26.24 6.64 4.40
N PRO A 239 26.93 7.52 3.66
CA PRO A 239 26.43 8.86 3.31
C PRO A 239 25.43 8.82 2.14
N VAL A 240 24.30 8.15 2.34
CA VAL A 240 23.19 8.14 1.39
C VAL A 240 22.53 9.52 1.38
N ARG A 241 22.25 10.01 0.17
CA ARG A 241 21.62 11.32 -0.06
C ARG A 241 20.15 11.14 -0.39
N TYR A 242 19.32 12.09 0.01
CA TYR A 242 17.89 12.11 -0.25
C TYR A 242 17.43 13.48 -0.72
N ARG A 243 16.47 13.51 -1.64
CA ARG A 243 15.80 14.72 -2.11
C ARG A 243 14.35 14.43 -2.49
N ASN A 244 13.59 15.48 -2.76
CA ASN A 244 12.23 15.39 -3.32
C ASN A 244 11.37 14.35 -2.59
N ILE A 245 11.08 14.62 -1.32
CA ILE A 245 10.31 13.71 -0.47
C ILE A 245 8.93 14.32 -0.26
N TRP A 246 7.89 13.61 -0.66
CA TRP A 246 6.52 14.05 -0.47
C TRP A 246 5.60 12.87 -0.18
N VAL A 247 4.53 13.14 0.56
CA VAL A 247 3.59 12.13 1.03
C VAL A 247 2.16 12.59 0.81
N ARG A 248 1.28 11.64 0.47
CA ARG A 248 -0.17 11.83 0.40
C ARG A 248 -0.80 10.84 1.37
N GLU A 249 -1.62 11.31 2.29
CA GLU A 249 -2.45 10.42 3.08
C GLU A 249 -3.50 9.78 2.16
N LEU A 250 -3.62 8.47 2.24
CA LEU A 250 -4.65 7.75 1.50
C LEU A 250 -5.88 7.60 2.39
N PRO A 251 -7.09 7.69 1.83
CA PRO A 251 -8.28 7.31 2.58
C PRO A 251 -8.11 5.86 3.03
N GLU A 252 -8.68 5.56 4.19
CA GLU A 252 -8.74 4.19 4.66
C GLU A 252 -9.30 3.30 3.56
N TRP A 253 -8.75 2.09 3.43
CA TRP A 253 -9.35 1.06 2.60
C TRP A 253 -10.67 0.61 3.24
N THR A 254 -11.70 1.42 3.09
CA THR A 254 -13.08 1.08 3.39
C THR A 254 -13.77 0.72 2.08
N SER A 255 -14.27 -0.52 2.08
CA SER A 255 -15.64 -0.90 1.74
C SER A 255 -16.46 0.14 1.00
N ALA A 256 -17.22 -0.30 0.00
CA ALA A 256 -18.23 0.46 -0.75
C ALA A 256 -18.69 1.75 -0.05
N GLY A 257 -18.72 2.86 -0.79
CA GLY A 257 -19.04 4.20 -0.29
C GLY A 257 -20.24 4.22 0.67
N PRO A 258 -20.38 5.27 1.49
CA PRO A 258 -21.32 5.29 2.61
C PRO A 258 -22.66 4.68 2.19
N VAL A 259 -23.17 3.72 2.98
CA VAL A 259 -24.51 3.14 2.76
C VAL A 259 -25.43 4.31 2.43
N ASP A 260 -26.09 4.25 1.27
CA ASP A 260 -27.00 5.32 0.87
C ASP A 260 -28.01 5.52 1.99
N LYS A 261 -27.82 6.57 2.79
CA LYS A 261 -28.64 6.87 3.96
C LYS A 261 -30.06 7.27 3.55
N GLN A 262 -30.29 7.43 2.24
CA GLN A 262 -31.56 7.73 1.61
C GLN A 262 -32.10 6.56 0.78
N ALA A 263 -31.59 5.34 0.96
CA ALA A 263 -32.16 4.16 0.29
C ALA A 263 -33.66 4.04 0.64
N GLU A 264 -34.52 4.36 -0.33
CA GLU A 264 -35.96 4.32 -0.16
C GLU A 264 -36.42 2.86 0.09
N PRO A 265 -37.37 2.62 1.00
CA PRO A 265 -37.86 1.27 1.28
C PRO A 265 -38.33 0.59 0.00
N VAL A 266 -37.89 -0.65 -0.24
CA VAL A 266 -38.43 -1.46 -1.32
C VAL A 266 -39.67 -2.19 -0.80
N VAL A 267 -40.81 -1.97 -1.45
CA VAL A 267 -42.09 -2.59 -1.09
C VAL A 267 -42.47 -3.66 -2.11
N SER A 268 -43.38 -4.55 -1.71
CA SER A 268 -43.97 -5.53 -2.62
C SER A 268 -45.40 -5.10 -2.98
N LEU A 269 -45.69 -4.97 -4.27
CA LEU A 269 -47.06 -4.78 -4.75
C LEU A 269 -47.63 -6.12 -5.24
N ALA A 270 -48.96 -6.25 -5.20
CA ALA A 270 -49.62 -7.44 -5.73
C ALA A 270 -49.34 -7.59 -7.25
N PRO A 271 -49.20 -8.82 -7.78
CA PRO A 271 -48.91 -9.03 -9.19
C PRO A 271 -49.88 -8.30 -10.14
N SER A 272 -51.18 -8.31 -9.83
CA SER A 272 -52.22 -7.61 -10.61
C SER A 272 -52.06 -6.09 -10.66
N VAL A 273 -51.37 -5.51 -9.68
CA VAL A 273 -51.01 -4.08 -9.67
C VAL A 273 -49.79 -3.87 -10.57
N LEU A 274 -48.78 -4.74 -10.47
CA LEU A 274 -47.56 -4.66 -11.28
C LEU A 274 -47.82 -4.85 -12.78
N GLU A 275 -48.82 -5.65 -13.16
CA GLU A 275 -49.25 -5.79 -14.57
C GLU A 275 -49.65 -4.46 -15.22
N ARG A 276 -50.10 -3.46 -14.44
CA ARG A 276 -50.51 -2.15 -14.97
C ARG A 276 -49.33 -1.34 -15.53
N TYR A 277 -48.12 -1.62 -15.07
CA TYR A 277 -46.90 -0.91 -15.47
C TYR A 277 -46.17 -1.62 -16.61
N VAL A 278 -46.67 -2.75 -17.09
CA VAL A 278 -46.06 -3.49 -18.21
C VAL A 278 -46.42 -2.79 -19.51
N GLY A 279 -45.42 -2.42 -20.29
CA GLY A 279 -45.66 -1.70 -21.53
C GLY A 279 -44.43 -1.03 -22.11
N ARG A 280 -44.68 -0.25 -23.17
CA ARG A 280 -43.68 0.60 -23.82
C ARG A 280 -44.00 2.05 -23.50
N TYR A 281 -42.99 2.76 -23.01
CA TYR A 281 -43.05 4.15 -22.59
C TYR A 281 -42.00 4.96 -23.35
N GLN A 282 -42.20 6.27 -23.38
CA GLN A 282 -41.17 7.22 -23.76
C GLN A 282 -40.98 8.21 -22.62
N ASP A 283 -39.73 8.48 -22.25
CA ASP A 283 -39.45 9.54 -21.29
C ASP A 283 -39.56 10.93 -21.93
N ALA A 284 -39.39 11.98 -21.12
CA ALA A 284 -39.45 13.38 -21.56
C ALA A 284 -38.44 13.76 -22.66
N THR A 285 -37.43 12.92 -22.91
CA THR A 285 -36.42 13.11 -23.97
C THR A 285 -36.69 12.25 -25.21
N GLY A 286 -37.81 11.52 -25.24
CA GLY A 286 -38.20 10.63 -26.33
C GLY A 286 -37.51 9.26 -26.30
N ARG A 287 -36.83 8.88 -25.20
CA ARG A 287 -36.16 7.58 -25.11
C ARG A 287 -37.17 6.49 -24.81
N ASN A 288 -37.15 5.42 -25.61
CA ASN A 288 -38.00 4.26 -25.40
C ASN A 288 -37.57 3.48 -24.14
N ILE A 289 -38.55 3.18 -23.30
CA ILE A 289 -38.43 2.37 -22.09
C ILE A 289 -39.44 1.24 -22.19
N ILE A 290 -39.01 -0.01 -22.07
CA ILE A 290 -39.92 -1.16 -22.05
C ILE A 290 -39.91 -1.74 -20.65
N ILE A 291 -41.07 -1.81 -20.00
CA ILE A 291 -41.23 -2.44 -18.70
C ILE A 291 -41.90 -3.79 -18.91
N ALA A 292 -41.30 -4.84 -18.34
CA ALA A 292 -41.77 -6.21 -18.44
C ALA A 292 -41.77 -6.88 -17.07
N ARG A 293 -42.62 -7.91 -16.90
CA ARG A 293 -42.60 -8.78 -15.73
C ARG A 293 -41.44 -9.76 -15.81
N ASP A 294 -40.90 -10.09 -14.65
CA ASP A 294 -39.98 -11.19 -14.43
C ASP A 294 -40.37 -11.91 -13.13
N GLY A 295 -41.28 -12.88 -13.25
CA GLY A 295 -41.87 -13.56 -12.10
C GLY A 295 -42.62 -12.59 -11.17
N ALA A 296 -42.15 -12.43 -9.94
CA ALA A 296 -42.69 -11.48 -8.97
C ALA A 296 -42.18 -10.04 -9.18
N SER A 297 -41.05 -9.87 -9.87
CA SER A 297 -40.33 -8.60 -10.04
C SER A 297 -40.62 -7.94 -11.40
N MET A 298 -40.11 -6.72 -11.60
CA MET A 298 -40.18 -6.02 -12.88
C MET A 298 -38.78 -5.74 -13.42
N ARG A 299 -38.67 -5.70 -14.75
CA ARG A 299 -37.45 -5.33 -15.47
C ARG A 299 -37.75 -4.21 -16.45
N ALA A 300 -36.80 -3.29 -16.59
CA ALA A 300 -36.81 -2.26 -17.61
C ALA A 300 -35.79 -2.59 -18.71
N SER A 301 -36.14 -2.22 -19.95
CA SER A 301 -35.20 -2.13 -21.06
C SER A 301 -35.15 -0.68 -21.52
N ILE A 302 -33.98 -0.05 -21.43
CA ILE A 302 -33.79 1.38 -21.72
C ILE A 302 -32.63 1.50 -22.71
N LEU A 303 -32.81 2.24 -23.80
CA LEU A 303 -31.77 2.43 -24.83
C LEU A 303 -31.18 1.10 -25.36
N GLY A 304 -32.01 0.06 -25.50
CA GLY A 304 -31.56 -1.26 -25.96
C GLY A 304 -30.75 -2.05 -24.93
N ARG A 305 -30.60 -1.57 -23.67
CA ARG A 305 -30.06 -2.36 -22.56
C ARG A 305 -31.18 -3.12 -21.87
N PRO A 306 -31.27 -4.45 -22.02
CA PRO A 306 -32.32 -5.23 -21.39
C PRO A 306 -31.99 -5.52 -19.91
N ASN A 307 -33.01 -5.97 -19.17
CA ASN A 307 -32.88 -6.56 -17.83
C ASN A 307 -32.37 -5.65 -16.70
N LEU A 308 -32.78 -4.39 -16.68
CA LEU A 308 -32.55 -3.53 -15.51
C LEU A 308 -33.59 -3.86 -14.44
N ASP A 309 -33.15 -4.33 -13.27
CA ASP A 309 -34.03 -4.63 -12.13
C ASP A 309 -34.76 -3.36 -11.69
N VAL A 310 -36.10 -3.40 -11.70
CA VAL A 310 -36.94 -2.32 -11.21
C VAL A 310 -37.35 -2.61 -9.77
N LEU A 311 -36.90 -1.78 -8.84
CA LEU A 311 -37.31 -1.79 -7.44
C LEU A 311 -38.55 -0.91 -7.26
N VAL A 312 -39.49 -1.39 -6.46
CA VAL A 312 -40.74 -0.69 -6.19
C VAL A 312 -40.63 0.03 -4.87
N HIS A 313 -40.91 1.34 -4.83
CA HIS A 313 -40.96 2.12 -3.59
C HIS A 313 -42.40 2.48 -3.22
N SER A 314 -43.24 2.75 -4.21
CA SER A 314 -44.68 2.96 -4.08
C SER A 314 -45.42 2.56 -5.36
N THR A 315 -46.72 2.86 -5.46
CA THR A 315 -47.48 2.71 -6.71
C THR A 315 -47.12 3.75 -7.78
N GLU A 316 -46.34 4.77 -7.43
CA GLU A 316 -45.98 5.85 -8.36
C GLU A 316 -44.47 5.92 -8.55
N GLU A 317 -43.69 5.51 -7.56
CA GLU A 317 -42.24 5.65 -7.53
C GLU A 317 -41.53 4.31 -7.55
N PHE A 318 -40.60 4.19 -8.49
CA PHE A 318 -39.78 3.02 -8.71
C PHE A 318 -38.34 3.46 -8.99
N SER A 319 -37.37 2.59 -8.75
CA SER A 319 -35.97 2.84 -9.08
C SER A 319 -35.35 1.68 -9.84
N LEU A 320 -34.22 1.95 -10.50
CA LEU A 320 -33.42 0.94 -11.17
C LEU A 320 -32.28 0.53 -10.24
N ARG A 321 -32.25 -0.74 -9.85
CA ARG A 321 -31.30 -1.29 -8.88
C ARG A 321 -29.85 -0.94 -9.23
N TRP A 322 -29.08 -0.53 -8.22
CA TRP A 322 -27.66 -0.13 -8.32
C TRP A 322 -27.38 1.11 -9.18
N THR A 323 -28.40 1.90 -9.52
CA THR A 323 -28.24 3.16 -10.25
C THR A 323 -29.02 4.28 -9.57
N ALA A 324 -28.77 5.53 -9.98
CA ALA A 324 -29.60 6.68 -9.59
C ALA A 324 -30.87 6.83 -10.45
N GLY A 325 -31.17 5.87 -11.34
CA GLY A 325 -32.33 5.92 -12.23
C GLY A 325 -33.64 5.77 -11.46
N ARG A 326 -34.56 6.71 -11.64
CA ARG A 326 -35.92 6.67 -11.10
C ARG A 326 -36.93 6.53 -12.24
N LEU A 327 -37.98 5.77 -12.00
CA LEU A 327 -39.16 5.68 -12.85
C LEU A 327 -40.34 6.18 -12.03
N VAL A 328 -40.96 7.27 -12.47
CA VAL A 328 -42.16 7.82 -11.85
C VAL A 328 -43.30 7.62 -12.83
N PHE A 329 -44.36 6.95 -12.39
CA PHE A 329 -45.56 6.72 -13.18
C PHE A 329 -46.69 7.63 -12.70
N ASP A 330 -47.28 8.39 -13.61
CA ASP A 330 -48.43 9.24 -13.31
C ASP A 330 -49.71 8.39 -13.11
N PRO A 331 -50.35 8.43 -11.93
CA PRO A 331 -51.56 7.66 -11.63
C PRO A 331 -52.80 8.08 -12.46
N VAL A 332 -52.79 9.25 -13.10
CA VAL A 332 -53.94 9.79 -13.86
C VAL A 332 -53.88 9.42 -15.35
N ALA A 333 -52.71 9.02 -15.87
CA ALA A 333 -52.52 8.66 -17.27
C ALA A 333 -53.00 7.23 -17.64
N TYR A 334 -53.53 6.46 -16.69
CA TYR A 334 -54.04 5.10 -16.92
C TYR A 334 -55.46 5.08 -17.52
N THR A 335 -55.65 5.73 -18.67
CA THR A 335 -56.75 5.38 -19.56
C THR A 335 -56.20 4.48 -20.66
N HIS A 336 -56.60 3.22 -20.60
CA HIS A 336 -56.30 2.21 -21.61
C HIS A 336 -56.49 2.74 -23.04
N VAL A 337 -55.41 2.84 -23.81
CA VAL A 337 -55.51 2.57 -25.25
C VAL A 337 -55.24 1.09 -25.41
N ARG A 338 -56.29 0.27 -25.25
CA ARG A 338 -56.28 -1.07 -25.83
C ARG A 338 -56.33 -0.90 -27.35
N ALA A 339 -55.44 -1.60 -28.05
CA ALA A 339 -55.51 -1.76 -29.49
C ALA A 339 -56.85 -2.38 -29.91
#